data_AF-A0A7V1RJ94-F1
#
_entry.id   AF-A0A7V1RJ94-F1
#
_cell.length_a   1.000
_cell.length_b   1.000
_cell.length_c   1.000
_cell.angle_alpha   90.00
_cell.angle_beta   90.00
_cell.angle_gamma   90.00
#
_symmetry.space_group_name_H-M   'P 1'
#
loop_
_entity.id
_entity.type
_entity.pdbx_description
1 polymer ?
#
loop_
_entity_poly.entity_id
_entity_poly.type
_entity_poly.pdbx_seq_one_letter_code
_entity_poly.pdbx_strand_id
1 'polypeptide(L)'
;MAPVPGRGRHPLRPDPPGGGPVRRSPRARDRDDRRASASRGGAGLDDRHALPHARHAPRRRPAGAAPRGARPGDRGRAVGDARAGRGRWRSVSDRPPGAAVSLGTRGRRLVDRVHEGLLGAIRDGTLAPGERLVLHRIARELGVSLSPVREAIARLAQDGLVRLEPHRGAVVNALTEQEIDDIYDVREALETFAVARAIARASASDVEALERVVARMERERDRLALRDWFELNREFHHLFVAPCRNAIMLETLDALWDRQAAVSMLSAYVDEPSATERIVADHRALLEAFRARDVELARVLVQRHIREGRETLRRQLGSMRQAGGDRDG
;
A
#
# COMPACT_ATOMS: atom_id res chain seq x y z
N MET A 1 0.20 -14.63 -81.19
CA MET A 1 1.13 -15.75 -81.50
C MET A 1 2.52 -15.12 -81.63
N ALA A 2 3.42 -15.46 -80.68
CA ALA A 2 4.85 -15.09 -80.52
C ALA A 2 5.23 -13.61 -80.29
N PRO A 3 6.36 -13.27 -79.60
CA PRO A 3 7.33 -14.08 -78.83
C PRO A 3 7.75 -13.53 -77.43
N VAL A 4 8.49 -14.36 -76.69
CA VAL A 4 9.31 -14.14 -75.47
C VAL A 4 10.79 -14.41 -75.87
N PRO A 5 11.92 -14.18 -75.12
CA PRO A 5 12.30 -13.29 -74.00
C PRO A 5 13.58 -12.42 -74.29
N GLY A 6 13.92 -11.48 -73.39
CA GLY A 6 15.23 -10.81 -73.34
C GLY A 6 15.98 -11.05 -72.01
N ARG A 7 17.24 -11.51 -72.10
CA ARG A 7 18.16 -11.81 -70.99
C ARG A 7 19.03 -10.60 -70.59
N GLY A 8 19.51 -10.60 -69.33
CA GLY A 8 20.71 -9.88 -68.86
C GLY A 8 20.45 -8.98 -67.65
N ARG A 9 21.31 -8.78 -66.64
CA ARG A 9 22.69 -9.18 -66.33
C ARG A 9 22.88 -9.06 -64.80
N HIS A 10 23.83 -9.82 -64.25
CA HIS A 10 24.33 -9.71 -62.86
C HIS A 10 24.85 -8.30 -62.52
N PRO A 11 24.68 -7.82 -61.26
CA PRO A 11 25.56 -6.82 -60.68
C PRO A 11 26.69 -7.47 -59.86
N LEU A 12 27.92 -7.07 -60.20
CA LEU A 12 29.18 -7.35 -59.52
C LEU A 12 29.27 -6.63 -58.16
N ARG A 13 29.87 -7.31 -57.18
CA ARG A 13 30.33 -6.74 -55.90
C ARG A 13 31.50 -5.77 -56.11
N PRO A 14 31.62 -4.71 -55.30
CA PRO A 14 32.89 -4.08 -55.02
C PRO A 14 33.48 -4.56 -53.68
N ASP A 15 34.73 -5.01 -53.71
CA ASP A 15 35.61 -5.25 -52.56
C ASP A 15 36.12 -3.93 -51.94
N PRO A 16 36.60 -3.94 -50.67
CA PRO A 16 36.84 -2.74 -49.86
C PRO A 16 38.27 -2.22 -50.00
N PRO A 17 38.54 -0.94 -49.66
CA PRO A 17 39.91 -0.49 -49.41
C PRO A 17 40.15 -0.06 -47.95
N GLY A 18 41.28 -0.52 -47.41
CA GLY A 18 42.21 0.38 -46.72
C GLY A 18 42.33 0.25 -45.20
N GLY A 19 43.28 -0.56 -44.75
CA GLY A 19 43.77 -0.57 -43.37
C GLY A 19 44.75 0.57 -43.05
N GLY A 20 44.82 0.91 -41.76
CA GLY A 20 45.79 1.83 -41.13
C GLY A 20 45.65 1.74 -39.59
N PRO A 21 46.70 2.04 -38.80
CA PRO A 21 47.38 0.99 -38.03
C PRO A 21 46.97 0.84 -36.55
N VAL A 22 47.04 -0.42 -36.11
CA VAL A 22 47.04 -0.88 -34.72
C VAL A 22 48.32 -0.43 -34.02
N ARG A 23 48.21 0.39 -32.97
CA ARG A 23 49.32 0.66 -32.03
C ARG A 23 49.21 -0.28 -30.83
N ARG A 24 50.25 -1.09 -30.67
CA ARG A 24 50.52 -1.97 -29.53
C ARG A 24 50.90 -1.16 -28.29
N SER A 25 50.49 -1.64 -27.12
CA SER A 25 50.93 -1.23 -25.78
C SER A 25 52.43 -1.43 -25.56
N PRO A 26 53.00 -0.75 -24.55
CA PRO A 26 54.06 -1.32 -23.74
C PRO A 26 53.57 -1.57 -22.30
N ARG A 27 53.91 -2.76 -21.80
CA ARG A 27 53.82 -3.16 -20.40
C ARG A 27 54.84 -2.44 -19.53
N ALA A 28 54.55 -2.50 -18.22
CA ALA A 28 55.44 -2.54 -17.05
C ALA A 28 55.95 -1.20 -16.50
N ARG A 29 55.58 -0.91 -15.24
CA ARG A 29 56.53 -0.96 -14.12
C ARG A 29 55.87 -1.48 -12.84
N ASP A 30 56.48 -2.55 -12.36
CA ASP A 30 56.48 -3.04 -10.99
C ASP A 30 57.06 -1.98 -10.03
N ARG A 31 56.56 -1.92 -8.79
CA ARG A 31 57.34 -1.63 -7.57
C ARG A 31 56.48 -1.79 -6.30
N ASP A 32 56.74 -2.90 -5.63
CA ASP A 32 56.85 -3.08 -4.18
C ASP A 32 57.17 -1.78 -3.40
N ASP A 33 56.52 -1.56 -2.25
CA ASP A 33 57.12 -1.86 -0.93
C ASP A 33 56.22 -1.44 0.27
N ARG A 34 55.87 -2.44 1.08
CA ARG A 34 56.06 -2.57 2.56
C ARG A 34 55.47 -1.55 3.57
N ARG A 35 54.69 -2.18 4.48
CA ARG A 35 54.73 -2.17 5.98
C ARG A 35 54.66 -0.83 6.75
N ALA A 36 53.66 -0.75 7.64
CA ALA A 36 53.77 -0.82 9.12
C ALA A 36 52.37 -0.54 9.73
N SER A 37 51.67 -1.42 10.46
CA SER A 37 51.89 -1.96 11.82
C SER A 37 52.06 -0.92 12.94
N ALA A 38 51.01 -0.69 13.74
CA ALA A 38 51.00 -0.47 15.20
C ALA A 38 49.55 -0.05 15.58
N SER A 39 48.72 -0.77 16.35
CA SER A 39 48.82 -1.47 17.64
C SER A 39 48.17 -0.66 18.78
N ARG A 40 47.26 -1.34 19.51
CA ARG A 40 46.91 -1.16 20.94
C ARG A 40 46.18 0.16 21.28
N GLY A 41 45.25 0.24 22.21
CA GLY A 41 44.67 -0.60 23.27
C GLY A 41 43.61 0.32 23.90
N GLY A 42 42.48 -0.12 24.45
CA GLY A 42 42.36 -1.08 25.54
C GLY A 42 41.78 -0.33 26.75
N ALA A 43 40.73 -0.91 27.34
CA ALA A 43 40.16 -0.64 28.68
C ALA A 43 39.62 0.79 28.93
N GLY A 44 38.64 1.03 29.78
CA GLY A 44 37.88 0.27 30.77
C GLY A 44 36.79 1.24 31.27
N LEU A 45 35.58 0.75 31.50
CA LEU A 45 35.07 0.43 32.84
C LEU A 45 34.56 1.65 33.64
N ASP A 46 33.37 1.40 34.18
CA ASP A 46 32.89 1.82 35.49
C ASP A 46 32.03 3.08 35.66
N ASP A 47 30.76 2.75 35.90
CA ASP A 47 30.05 3.00 37.16
C ASP A 47 29.38 4.37 37.40
N ARG A 48 28.04 4.26 37.41
CA ARG A 48 27.12 4.56 38.52
C ARG A 48 26.84 6.02 38.92
N HIS A 49 25.58 6.15 39.34
CA HIS A 49 25.01 7.18 40.22
C HIS A 49 24.77 8.54 39.54
N ALA A 50 23.65 9.25 39.70
CA ALA A 50 22.47 9.09 40.54
C ALA A 50 21.36 10.02 40.00
N LEU A 51 20.11 9.64 40.24
CA LEU A 51 18.96 10.56 40.23
C LEU A 51 19.08 11.55 41.40
N PRO A 52 18.38 12.70 41.32
CA PRO A 52 17.65 13.17 42.49
C PRO A 52 16.17 13.40 42.21
N HIS A 53 15.38 12.90 43.15
CA HIS A 53 13.97 13.18 43.35
C HIS A 53 13.67 14.67 43.54
N ALA A 54 12.53 15.14 43.01
CA ALA A 54 11.78 16.23 43.62
C ALA A 54 10.30 15.84 43.73
N ARG A 55 9.89 15.61 44.97
CA ARG A 55 8.52 15.44 45.45
C ARG A 55 7.75 16.75 45.24
N HIS A 56 6.44 16.73 45.00
CA HIS A 56 5.44 17.63 45.62
C HIS A 56 4.01 17.26 45.16
N ALA A 57 3.17 16.87 46.11
CA ALA A 57 1.71 16.86 46.08
C ALA A 57 1.25 17.02 47.55
N PRO A 58 -0.02 17.33 47.89
CA PRO A 58 -1.17 17.75 47.06
C PRO A 58 -1.88 19.02 47.62
N ARG A 59 -2.84 19.61 46.87
CA ARG A 59 -3.89 20.46 47.48
C ARG A 59 -5.28 20.12 46.93
N ARG A 60 -6.22 19.92 47.86
CA ARG A 60 -7.65 19.59 47.65
C ARG A 60 -8.53 20.86 47.66
N ARG A 61 -9.52 20.85 46.74
CA ARG A 61 -10.94 21.35 46.69
C ARG A 61 -11.48 22.39 47.71
N PRO A 62 -12.50 23.20 47.31
CA PRO A 62 -13.95 22.85 47.35
C PRO A 62 -14.68 23.18 46.02
N ALA A 63 -15.79 22.59 45.54
CA ALA A 63 -17.10 22.16 46.04
C ALA A 63 -18.17 23.28 46.21
N GLY A 64 -19.24 23.20 45.41
CA GLY A 64 -20.51 23.98 45.49
C GLY A 64 -20.80 24.76 44.20
N ALA A 65 -22.01 24.88 43.65
CA ALA A 65 -23.34 24.31 43.90
C ALA A 65 -24.21 24.61 42.64
N ALA A 66 -25.25 23.80 42.41
CA ALA A 66 -26.26 23.99 41.35
C ALA A 66 -27.30 25.06 41.74
N PRO A 67 -28.17 25.46 40.78
CA PRO A 67 -29.59 25.58 41.11
C PRO A 67 -30.52 24.81 40.16
N ARG A 68 -31.70 24.46 40.71
CA ARG A 68 -32.84 23.77 40.09
C ARG A 68 -33.99 24.76 39.81
N GLY A 69 -34.83 24.45 38.82
CA GLY A 69 -36.22 24.93 38.63
C GLY A 69 -36.36 26.06 37.59
N ALA A 70 -37.30 26.11 36.65
CA ALA A 70 -38.62 25.48 36.52
C ALA A 70 -39.06 25.33 35.02
N ARG A 71 -40.18 24.63 34.82
CA ARG A 71 -40.79 24.08 33.56
C ARG A 71 -41.71 25.12 32.81
N PRO A 72 -42.68 24.71 31.93
CA PRO A 72 -42.57 24.38 30.49
C PRO A 72 -43.55 25.17 29.57
N GLY A 73 -43.42 25.01 28.25
CA GLY A 73 -44.32 25.55 27.19
C GLY A 73 -43.52 26.41 26.20
N ASP A 74 -43.73 26.44 24.88
CA ASP A 74 -44.79 25.98 24.00
C ASP A 74 -44.18 25.75 22.59
N ARG A 75 -45.00 25.16 21.72
CA ARG A 75 -44.80 24.73 20.33
C ARG A 75 -44.02 25.69 19.42
N GLY A 76 -43.36 25.11 18.41
CA GLY A 76 -43.46 25.66 17.06
C GLY A 76 -42.22 25.57 16.16
N ARG A 77 -42.44 24.92 15.02
CA ARG A 77 -41.77 25.06 13.71
C ARG A 77 -40.37 24.49 13.52
N ALA A 78 -40.40 23.36 12.81
CA ALA A 78 -39.41 22.94 11.85
C ALA A 78 -39.05 24.04 10.83
N VAL A 79 -37.76 24.18 10.58
CA VAL A 79 -37.19 24.55 9.27
C VAL A 79 -36.01 23.62 9.05
N GLY A 80 -36.01 22.98 7.88
CA GLY A 80 -35.11 21.89 7.56
C GLY A 80 -33.68 22.34 7.30
N ASP A 81 -32.76 21.41 7.49
CA ASP A 81 -31.41 21.54 6.97
C ASP A 81 -30.96 20.25 6.28
N ALA A 82 -30.23 20.46 5.20
CA ALA A 82 -30.11 19.56 4.07
C ALA A 82 -29.06 18.45 4.26
N ARG A 83 -29.49 17.22 3.95
CA ARG A 83 -28.79 16.14 3.24
C ARG A 83 -27.27 16.03 3.45
N ALA A 84 -26.87 15.18 4.39
CA ALA A 84 -25.63 14.39 4.31
C ALA A 84 -26.01 12.94 3.95
N GLY A 85 -25.48 12.46 2.81
CA GLY A 85 -25.76 11.15 2.23
C GLY A 85 -25.32 10.01 3.15
N ARG A 86 -26.30 9.31 3.73
CA ARG A 86 -26.08 8.08 4.49
C ARG A 86 -25.93 6.91 3.52
N GLY A 87 -24.70 6.45 3.33
CA GLY A 87 -24.44 5.15 2.71
C GLY A 87 -25.09 4.04 3.54
N ARG A 88 -26.03 3.32 2.93
CA ARG A 88 -26.78 2.23 3.57
C ARG A 88 -25.95 0.95 3.48
N TRP A 89 -25.48 0.44 4.62
CA TRP A 89 -24.86 -0.88 4.74
C TRP A 89 -25.88 -1.98 4.38
N ARG A 90 -25.49 -2.96 3.55
CA ARG A 90 -26.36 -4.09 3.17
C ARG A 90 -26.49 -5.09 4.32
N SER A 91 -27.73 -5.46 4.63
CA SER A 91 -28.11 -6.38 5.71
C SER A 91 -27.64 -7.81 5.49
N VAL A 92 -27.24 -8.47 6.58
CA VAL A 92 -26.83 -9.88 6.63
C VAL A 92 -28.00 -10.74 7.14
N SER A 93 -28.84 -11.23 6.23
CA SER A 93 -29.61 -12.48 6.40
C SER A 93 -29.97 -12.96 4.99
N ASP A 94 -29.64 -14.18 4.57
CA ASP A 94 -30.36 -15.41 4.92
C ASP A 94 -29.51 -16.66 4.65
N ARG A 95 -29.60 -17.70 5.52
CA ARG A 95 -29.64 -19.14 5.14
C ARG A 95 -29.88 -20.08 6.35
N PRO A 96 -30.46 -21.27 6.12
CA PRO A 96 -31.10 -22.12 7.15
C PRO A 96 -30.11 -23.05 7.89
N PRO A 97 -30.54 -23.70 9.00
CA PRO A 97 -29.63 -24.34 9.93
C PRO A 97 -29.29 -25.79 9.55
N GLY A 98 -27.99 -26.11 9.56
CA GLY A 98 -27.50 -27.49 9.49
C GLY A 98 -26.01 -27.56 9.85
N ALA A 99 -25.67 -28.46 10.77
CA ALA A 99 -24.35 -28.79 11.32
C ALA A 99 -23.81 -27.87 12.44
N ALA A 100 -23.50 -28.52 13.57
CA ALA A 100 -22.87 -27.95 14.76
C ALA A 100 -21.46 -27.43 14.43
N VAL A 101 -21.38 -26.18 14.00
CA VAL A 101 -20.11 -25.45 13.94
C VAL A 101 -19.77 -25.03 15.36
N SER A 102 -18.66 -25.56 15.90
CA SER A 102 -18.09 -25.16 17.18
C SER A 102 -18.20 -23.65 17.40
N LEU A 103 -18.69 -23.23 18.57
CA LEU A 103 -18.91 -21.82 18.94
C LEU A 103 -17.65 -20.96 18.66
N GLY A 104 -16.46 -21.55 18.80
CA GLY A 104 -15.18 -20.88 18.49
C GLY A 104 -14.94 -20.66 16.98
N THR A 105 -15.40 -21.56 16.12
CA THR A 105 -15.26 -21.43 14.66
C THR A 105 -16.27 -20.43 14.09
N ARG A 106 -17.49 -20.37 14.64
CA ARG A 106 -18.46 -19.30 14.31
C ARG A 106 -17.96 -17.92 14.76
N GLY A 107 -17.37 -17.85 15.96
CA GLY A 107 -16.77 -16.62 16.50
C GLY A 107 -15.66 -16.07 15.59
N ARG A 108 -14.68 -16.91 15.21
CA ARG A 108 -13.59 -16.49 14.30
C ARG A 108 -14.12 -16.00 12.96
N ARG A 109 -15.03 -16.74 12.31
CA ARG A 109 -15.64 -16.30 11.05
C ARG A 109 -16.37 -14.97 11.19
N LEU A 110 -16.94 -14.68 12.35
CA LEU A 110 -17.59 -13.39 12.59
C LEU A 110 -16.56 -12.26 12.74
N VAL A 111 -15.48 -12.49 13.49
CA VAL A 111 -14.36 -11.54 13.62
C VAL A 111 -13.76 -11.25 12.26
N ASP A 112 -13.48 -12.27 11.46
CA ASP A 112 -12.89 -12.13 10.13
C ASP A 112 -13.81 -11.30 9.22
N ARG A 113 -15.12 -11.54 9.24
CA ARG A 113 -16.07 -10.70 8.47
C ARG A 113 -16.12 -9.25 8.95
N VAL A 114 -16.07 -9.02 10.26
CA VAL A 114 -16.04 -7.64 10.81
C VAL A 114 -14.74 -6.95 10.42
N HIS A 115 -13.62 -7.67 10.48
CA HIS A 115 -12.31 -7.20 10.04
C HIS A 115 -12.33 -6.81 8.57
N GLU A 116 -12.72 -7.72 7.67
CA GLU A 116 -12.80 -7.45 6.23
C GLU A 116 -13.73 -6.27 5.91
N GLY A 117 -14.86 -6.16 6.62
CA GLY A 117 -15.79 -5.03 6.45
C GLY A 117 -15.19 -3.69 6.85
N LEU A 118 -14.48 -3.64 7.98
CA LEU A 118 -13.81 -2.42 8.45
C LEU A 118 -12.60 -2.09 7.58
N LEU A 119 -11.83 -3.09 7.18
CA LEU A 119 -10.69 -2.95 6.28
C LEU A 119 -11.13 -2.38 4.94
N GLY A 120 -12.18 -2.96 4.32
CA GLY A 120 -12.76 -2.45 3.08
C GLY A 120 -13.21 -0.99 3.21
N ALA A 121 -13.85 -0.63 4.32
CA ALA A 121 -14.31 0.74 4.58
C ALA A 121 -13.17 1.75 4.83
N ILE A 122 -12.04 1.30 5.40
CA ILE A 122 -10.83 2.13 5.52
C ILE A 122 -10.18 2.29 4.14
N ARG A 123 -10.05 1.18 3.40
CA ARG A 123 -9.44 1.16 2.08
C ARG A 123 -10.19 2.03 1.09
N ASP A 124 -11.52 2.03 1.12
CA ASP A 124 -12.35 2.84 0.21
C ASP A 124 -12.63 4.26 0.68
N GLY A 125 -12.09 4.65 1.85
CA GLY A 125 -12.26 5.98 2.42
C GLY A 125 -13.62 6.26 3.06
N THR A 126 -14.53 5.28 3.12
CA THR A 126 -15.79 5.40 3.91
C THR A 126 -15.50 5.73 5.37
N LEU A 127 -14.42 5.16 5.91
CA LEU A 127 -13.81 5.54 7.18
C LEU A 127 -12.55 6.35 6.90
N ALA A 128 -12.66 7.67 7.02
CA ALA A 128 -11.56 8.56 6.69
C ALA A 128 -10.41 8.47 7.73
N PRO A 129 -9.15 8.63 7.32
CA PRO A 129 -8.05 8.89 8.23
C PRO A 129 -8.36 9.98 9.28
N GLY A 130 -8.06 9.69 10.54
CA GLY A 130 -8.44 10.52 11.68
C GLY A 130 -9.88 10.29 12.19
N GLU A 131 -10.73 9.54 11.48
CA GLU A 131 -12.07 9.20 11.95
C GLU A 131 -12.01 8.27 13.17
N ARG A 132 -12.85 8.57 14.16
CA ARG A 132 -13.01 7.75 15.35
C ARG A 132 -13.94 6.56 15.08
N LEU A 133 -13.46 5.35 15.34
CA LEU A 133 -14.25 4.12 15.31
C LEU A 133 -15.05 3.96 16.62
N VAL A 134 -16.36 4.20 16.54
CA VAL A 134 -17.27 4.04 17.67
C VAL A 134 -17.78 2.61 17.74
N LEU A 135 -17.16 1.78 18.62
CA LEU A 135 -17.44 0.34 18.75
C LEU A 135 -18.93 0.00 18.86
N HIS A 136 -19.68 0.74 19.68
CA HIS A 136 -21.12 0.51 19.85
C HIS A 136 -21.94 0.81 18.60
N ARG A 137 -21.54 1.82 17.81
CA ARG A 137 -22.15 2.16 16.53
C ARG A 137 -21.93 1.00 15.54
N ILE A 138 -20.67 0.57 15.41
CA ILE A 138 -20.25 -0.51 14.50
C ILE A 138 -20.95 -1.82 14.86
N ALA A 139 -20.96 -2.21 16.14
CA ALA A 139 -21.63 -3.42 16.61
C ALA A 139 -23.12 -3.44 16.25
N ARG A 140 -23.81 -2.30 16.45
CA ARG A 140 -25.23 -2.15 16.13
C ARG A 140 -25.49 -2.21 14.62
N GLU A 141 -24.66 -1.54 13.81
CA GLU A 141 -24.81 -1.51 12.35
C GLU A 141 -24.56 -2.88 11.71
N LEU A 142 -23.60 -3.64 12.24
CA LEU A 142 -23.28 -4.98 11.77
C LEU A 142 -24.14 -6.09 12.41
N GLY A 143 -24.98 -5.76 13.39
CA GLY A 143 -25.82 -6.74 14.08
C GLY A 143 -25.03 -7.76 14.91
N VAL A 144 -23.88 -7.36 15.47
CA VAL A 144 -22.96 -8.22 16.23
C VAL A 144 -22.74 -7.70 17.65
N SER A 145 -22.19 -8.54 18.53
CA SER A 145 -21.77 -8.10 19.86
C SER A 145 -20.48 -7.26 19.81
N LEU A 146 -20.12 -6.60 20.91
CA LEU A 146 -18.90 -5.77 20.99
C LEU A 146 -17.60 -6.59 20.93
N SER A 147 -17.62 -7.85 21.34
CA SER A 147 -16.44 -8.72 21.40
C SER A 147 -15.76 -8.89 20.03
N PRO A 148 -16.46 -9.33 18.96
CA PRO A 148 -15.85 -9.46 17.65
C PRO A 148 -15.42 -8.12 17.04
N VAL A 149 -16.10 -7.02 17.38
CA VAL A 149 -15.69 -5.67 16.94
C VAL A 149 -14.39 -5.24 17.60
N ARG A 150 -14.23 -5.50 18.91
CA ARG A 150 -12.97 -5.22 19.63
C ARG A 150 -11.81 -6.01 19.06
N GLU A 151 -12.01 -7.29 18.77
CA GLU A 151 -10.97 -8.15 18.20
C GLU A 151 -10.59 -7.71 16.79
N ALA A 152 -11.56 -7.42 15.92
CA ALA A 152 -11.28 -6.90 14.59
C ALA A 152 -10.52 -5.57 14.62
N ILE A 153 -10.91 -4.63 15.49
CA ILE A 153 -10.21 -3.36 15.68
C ILE A 153 -8.79 -3.56 16.23
N ALA A 154 -8.58 -4.54 17.12
CA ALA A 154 -7.26 -4.85 17.64
C ALA A 154 -6.34 -5.37 16.53
N ARG A 155 -6.85 -6.20 15.60
CA ARG A 155 -6.10 -6.66 14.42
C ARG A 155 -5.73 -5.49 13.50
N LEU A 156 -6.70 -4.64 13.16
CA LEU A 156 -6.43 -3.41 12.38
C LEU A 156 -5.40 -2.49 13.06
N ALA A 157 -5.34 -2.50 14.39
CA ALA A 157 -4.33 -1.75 15.13
C ALA A 157 -2.94 -2.39 15.08
N GLN A 158 -2.86 -3.72 15.03
CA GLN A 158 -1.60 -4.44 14.79
C GLN A 158 -1.08 -4.17 13.37
N ASP A 159 -1.98 -4.09 12.39
CA ASP A 159 -1.64 -3.75 11.00
C ASP A 159 -1.33 -2.25 10.83
N GLY A 160 -1.59 -1.44 11.87
CA GLY A 160 -1.38 0.00 11.91
C GLY A 160 -2.29 0.80 10.98
N LEU A 161 -3.45 0.24 10.64
CA LEU A 161 -4.56 0.96 9.99
C LEU A 161 -5.39 1.76 11.00
N VAL A 162 -5.31 1.38 12.27
CA VAL A 162 -5.98 2.03 13.39
C VAL A 162 -4.98 2.26 14.52
N ARG A 163 -5.11 3.36 15.24
CA ARG A 163 -4.42 3.57 16.52
C ARG A 163 -5.42 3.61 17.67
N LEU A 164 -5.03 3.00 18.79
CA LEU A 164 -5.79 3.01 20.02
C LEU A 164 -5.33 4.19 20.87
N GLU A 165 -6.15 5.23 20.96
CA GLU A 165 -5.90 6.38 21.82
C GLU A 165 -6.52 6.18 23.21
N PRO A 166 -5.77 6.50 24.29
CA PRO A 166 -6.35 6.62 25.63
C PRO A 166 -7.54 7.59 25.63
N HIS A 167 -8.68 7.18 26.18
CA HIS A 167 -9.92 7.97 26.32
C HIS A 167 -10.66 8.35 25.01
N ARG A 168 -10.00 8.33 23.84
CA ARG A 168 -10.63 8.54 22.53
C ARG A 168 -11.03 7.24 21.83
N GLY A 169 -10.48 6.11 22.23
CA GLY A 169 -10.80 4.81 21.64
C GLY A 169 -10.02 4.57 20.36
N ALA A 170 -10.61 3.87 19.39
CA ALA A 170 -9.94 3.55 18.13
C ALA A 170 -10.10 4.68 17.10
N VAL A 171 -9.03 5.04 16.41
CA VAL A 171 -8.98 6.10 15.38
C VAL A 171 -8.27 5.56 14.14
N VAL A 172 -8.81 5.78 12.95
CA VAL A 172 -8.16 5.40 11.69
C VAL A 172 -6.86 6.19 11.54
N ASN A 173 -5.76 5.51 11.19
CA ASN A 173 -4.47 6.16 11.02
C ASN A 173 -4.45 7.04 9.77
N ALA A 174 -3.78 8.19 9.89
CA ALA A 174 -3.33 8.98 8.75
C ALA A 174 -1.83 8.74 8.61
N LEU A 175 -1.37 8.30 7.44
CA LEU A 175 0.07 8.11 7.24
C LEU A 175 0.78 9.47 7.21
N THR A 176 1.90 9.53 7.90
CA THR A 176 2.91 10.58 7.77
C THR A 176 3.74 10.36 6.51
N GLU A 177 4.46 11.40 6.08
CA GLU A 177 5.38 11.29 4.95
C GLU A 177 6.51 10.27 5.23
N GLN A 178 7.01 10.23 6.46
CA GLN A 178 8.01 9.24 6.87
C GLN A 178 7.47 7.82 6.78
N GLU A 179 6.22 7.58 7.21
CA GLU A 179 5.61 6.25 7.10
C GLU A 179 5.41 5.84 5.63
N ILE A 180 5.16 6.78 4.72
CA ILE A 180 5.15 6.49 3.27
C ILE A 180 6.53 6.02 2.84
N ASP A 181 7.60 6.72 3.21
CA ASP A 181 8.97 6.30 2.89
C ASP A 181 9.28 4.90 3.42
N ASP A 182 8.97 4.65 4.69
CA ASP A 182 9.22 3.36 5.33
C ASP A 182 8.45 2.22 4.63
N ILE A 183 7.18 2.46 4.27
CA ILE A 183 6.38 1.49 3.50
C ILE A 183 7.04 1.18 2.17
N TYR A 184 7.42 2.22 1.42
CA TYR A 184 7.97 2.04 0.08
C TYR A 184 9.40 1.46 0.08
N ASP A 185 10.19 1.68 1.12
CA ASP A 185 11.50 1.03 1.30
C ASP A 185 11.34 -0.47 1.50
N VAL A 186 10.41 -0.88 2.37
CA VAL A 186 10.12 -2.30 2.59
C VAL A 186 9.51 -2.94 1.34
N ARG A 187 8.57 -2.26 0.67
CA ARG A 187 7.98 -2.74 -0.59
C ARG A 187 9.04 -2.94 -1.66
N GLU A 188 9.92 -1.95 -1.89
CA GLU A 188 10.97 -2.05 -2.90
C GLU A 188 11.88 -3.25 -2.61
N ALA A 189 12.29 -3.43 -1.35
CA ALA A 189 13.14 -4.55 -0.95
C ALA A 189 12.45 -5.91 -1.17
N LEU A 190 11.20 -6.06 -0.74
CA LEU A 190 10.48 -7.34 -0.79
C LEU A 190 10.00 -7.68 -2.19
N GLU A 191 9.39 -6.74 -2.92
CA GLU A 191 8.88 -6.99 -4.29
C GLU A 191 10.04 -7.29 -5.25
N THR A 192 11.16 -6.55 -5.16
CA THR A 192 12.37 -6.81 -5.98
C THR A 192 13.02 -8.16 -5.63
N PHE A 193 13.03 -8.53 -4.34
CA PHE A 193 13.51 -9.84 -3.90
C PHE A 193 12.64 -11.00 -4.38
N ALA A 194 11.34 -10.75 -4.57
CA ALA A 194 10.40 -11.76 -5.05
C ALA A 194 10.63 -12.10 -6.53
N VAL A 195 10.98 -11.12 -7.38
CA VAL A 195 11.01 -11.23 -8.85
C VAL A 195 11.67 -12.52 -9.35
N ALA A 196 12.93 -12.76 -8.99
CA ALA A 196 13.68 -13.90 -9.51
C ALA A 196 13.02 -15.25 -9.17
N ARG A 197 12.51 -15.38 -7.94
CA ARG A 197 11.80 -16.60 -7.51
C ARG A 197 10.41 -16.71 -8.11
N ALA A 198 9.70 -15.59 -8.26
CA ALA A 198 8.39 -15.58 -8.88
C ALA A 198 8.47 -16.02 -10.34
N ILE A 199 9.36 -15.42 -11.13
CA ILE A 199 9.59 -15.79 -12.53
C ILE A 199 10.03 -17.26 -12.67
N ALA A 200 10.94 -17.73 -11.81
CA ALA A 200 11.41 -19.10 -11.88
C ALA A 200 10.33 -20.14 -11.58
N ARG A 201 9.34 -19.79 -10.74
CA ARG A 201 8.30 -20.70 -10.23
C ARG A 201 6.93 -20.51 -10.88
N ALA A 202 6.76 -19.46 -11.68
CA ALA A 202 5.50 -19.14 -12.33
C ALA A 202 5.03 -20.28 -13.25
N SER A 203 3.77 -20.65 -13.06
CA SER A 203 3.02 -21.54 -13.93
C SER A 203 2.39 -20.76 -15.09
N ALA A 204 1.90 -21.48 -16.10
CA ALA A 204 1.12 -20.86 -17.18
C ALA A 204 -0.12 -20.13 -16.64
N SER A 205 -0.81 -20.71 -15.64
CA SER A 205 -1.97 -20.09 -15.00
C SER A 205 -1.63 -18.79 -14.26
N ASP A 206 -0.42 -18.67 -13.70
CA ASP A 206 0.01 -17.42 -13.04
C ASP A 206 0.19 -16.31 -14.07
N VAL A 207 0.81 -16.63 -15.23
CA VAL A 207 0.98 -15.69 -16.34
C VAL A 207 -0.38 -15.27 -16.91
N GLU A 208 -1.29 -16.21 -17.13
CA GLU A 208 -2.65 -15.90 -17.59
C GLU A 208 -3.43 -15.03 -16.59
N ALA A 209 -3.20 -15.20 -15.28
CA ALA A 209 -3.81 -14.34 -14.27
C ALA A 209 -3.30 -12.91 -14.37
N LEU A 210 -1.98 -12.72 -14.53
CA LEU A 210 -1.38 -11.41 -14.78
C LEU A 210 -1.88 -10.77 -16.07
N GLU A 211 -2.01 -11.54 -17.16
CA GLU A 211 -2.58 -11.05 -18.42
C GLU A 211 -4.03 -10.56 -18.24
N ARG A 212 -4.85 -11.33 -17.52
CA ARG A 212 -6.25 -10.96 -17.27
C ARG A 212 -6.37 -9.67 -16.47
N VAL A 213 -5.58 -9.49 -15.41
CA VAL A 213 -5.65 -8.27 -14.60
C VAL A 213 -5.15 -7.06 -15.38
N VAL A 214 -4.05 -7.17 -16.13
CA VAL A 214 -3.52 -6.07 -16.96
C VAL A 214 -4.52 -5.67 -18.05
N ALA A 215 -5.10 -6.65 -18.75
CA ALA A 215 -6.14 -6.39 -19.76
C ALA A 215 -7.40 -5.76 -19.15
N ARG A 216 -7.75 -6.11 -17.90
CA ARG A 216 -8.87 -5.48 -17.20
C ARG A 216 -8.54 -4.03 -16.83
N MET A 217 -7.35 -3.76 -16.31
CA MET A 217 -6.89 -2.41 -15.99
C MET A 217 -6.94 -1.48 -17.22
N GLU A 218 -6.58 -1.99 -18.40
CA GLU A 218 -6.67 -1.22 -19.66
C GLU A 218 -8.08 -0.89 -20.10
N ARG A 219 -8.97 -1.88 -20.07
CA ARG A 219 -10.36 -1.72 -20.52
C ARG A 219 -11.18 -0.84 -19.59
N GLU A 220 -10.88 -0.91 -18.30
CA GLU A 220 -11.66 -0.27 -17.25
C GLU A 220 -11.02 1.03 -16.73
N ARG A 221 -9.82 1.41 -17.25
CA ARG A 221 -9.03 2.59 -16.88
C ARG A 221 -9.86 3.85 -16.67
N ASP A 222 -10.68 4.22 -17.66
CA ASP A 222 -11.45 5.48 -17.67
C ASP A 222 -12.88 5.31 -17.11
N ARG A 223 -13.22 4.11 -16.62
CA ARG A 223 -14.59 3.74 -16.23
C ARG A 223 -14.72 3.40 -14.75
N LEU A 224 -13.64 2.98 -14.11
CA LEU A 224 -13.67 2.59 -12.70
C LEU A 224 -13.66 3.81 -11.80
N ALA A 225 -14.42 3.71 -10.72
CA ALA A 225 -14.19 4.55 -9.56
C ALA A 225 -12.78 4.27 -9.01
N LEU A 226 -12.15 5.28 -8.43
CA LEU A 226 -10.78 5.21 -7.91
C LEU A 226 -10.53 3.99 -7.01
N ARG A 227 -11.51 3.66 -6.16
CA ARG A 227 -11.50 2.47 -5.30
C ARG A 227 -11.23 1.19 -6.08
N ASP A 228 -12.04 0.94 -7.09
CA ASP A 228 -11.98 -0.31 -7.84
C ASP A 228 -10.69 -0.38 -8.67
N TRP A 229 -10.16 0.78 -9.09
CA TRP A 229 -8.87 0.88 -9.73
C TRP A 229 -7.70 0.53 -8.78
N PHE A 230 -7.72 0.99 -7.53
CA PHE A 230 -6.69 0.64 -6.54
C PHE A 230 -6.69 -0.84 -6.19
N GLU A 231 -7.86 -1.46 -6.05
CA GLU A 231 -7.95 -2.91 -5.81
C GLU A 231 -7.39 -3.70 -7.01
N LEU A 232 -7.61 -3.26 -8.25
CA LEU A 232 -6.96 -3.87 -9.42
C LEU A 232 -5.44 -3.71 -9.42
N ASN A 233 -4.94 -2.52 -9.07
CA ASN A 233 -3.51 -2.28 -8.96
C ASN A 233 -2.88 -3.21 -7.90
N ARG A 234 -3.53 -3.35 -6.73
CA ARG A 234 -3.11 -4.27 -5.68
C ARG A 234 -3.16 -5.73 -6.14
N GLU A 235 -4.21 -6.13 -6.83
CA GLU A 235 -4.34 -7.48 -7.40
C GLU A 235 -3.17 -7.81 -8.34
N PHE A 236 -2.77 -6.85 -9.20
CA PHE A 236 -1.59 -7.01 -10.05
C PHE A 236 -0.32 -7.27 -9.23
N HIS A 237 -0.01 -6.42 -8.25
CA HIS A 237 1.19 -6.58 -7.42
C HIS A 237 1.20 -7.93 -6.69
N HIS A 238 0.06 -8.35 -6.12
CA HIS A 238 -0.08 -9.63 -5.47
C HIS A 238 0.20 -10.79 -6.44
N LEU A 239 -0.43 -10.81 -7.61
CA LEU A 239 -0.22 -11.83 -8.64
C LEU A 239 1.22 -11.86 -9.15
N PHE A 240 1.89 -10.71 -9.23
CA PHE A 240 3.26 -10.60 -9.71
C PHE A 240 4.27 -11.27 -8.77
N VAL A 241 4.06 -11.16 -7.45
CA VAL A 241 4.99 -11.72 -6.45
C VAL A 241 4.54 -13.07 -5.89
N ALA A 242 3.26 -13.43 -5.96
CA ALA A 242 2.71 -14.67 -5.37
C ALA A 242 3.45 -15.96 -5.78
N PRO A 243 3.91 -16.13 -7.05
CA PRO A 243 4.67 -17.32 -7.46
C PRO A 243 5.99 -17.50 -6.70
N CYS A 244 6.48 -16.47 -6.00
CA CYS A 244 7.62 -16.59 -5.10
C CYS A 244 7.37 -17.60 -3.96
N ARG A 245 6.11 -17.86 -3.59
CA ARG A 245 5.69 -18.81 -2.54
C ARG A 245 6.36 -18.55 -1.18
N ASN A 246 6.43 -17.28 -0.79
CA ASN A 246 6.89 -16.86 0.52
C ASN A 246 5.71 -16.25 1.29
N ALA A 247 5.00 -17.07 2.07
CA ALA A 247 3.77 -16.65 2.75
C ALA A 247 3.99 -15.45 3.69
N ILE A 248 5.07 -15.46 4.47
CA ILE A 248 5.39 -14.37 5.42
C ILE A 248 5.60 -13.04 4.69
N MET A 249 6.29 -13.08 3.54
CA MET A 249 6.51 -11.89 2.71
C MET A 249 5.20 -11.40 2.07
N LEU A 250 4.35 -12.32 1.60
CA LEU A 250 3.05 -11.96 1.03
C LEU A 250 2.14 -11.32 2.07
N GLU A 251 2.07 -11.89 3.28
CA GLU A 251 1.33 -11.31 4.41
C GLU A 251 1.82 -9.90 4.76
N THR A 252 3.15 -9.71 4.75
CA THR A 252 3.76 -8.39 5.00
C THR A 252 3.39 -7.40 3.88
N LEU A 253 3.51 -7.81 2.61
CA LEU A 253 3.20 -6.95 1.48
C LEU A 253 1.70 -6.60 1.40
N ASP A 254 0.81 -7.56 1.68
CA ASP A 254 -0.64 -7.32 1.73
C ASP A 254 -0.99 -6.23 2.76
N ALA A 255 -0.42 -6.29 3.97
CA ALA A 255 -0.62 -5.26 4.97
C ALA A 255 -0.08 -3.88 4.54
N LEU A 256 1.05 -3.84 3.82
CA LEU A 256 1.62 -2.59 3.32
C LEU A 256 0.80 -1.97 2.18
N TRP A 257 0.31 -2.79 1.24
CA TRP A 257 -0.58 -2.32 0.18
C TRP A 257 -1.91 -1.79 0.74
N ASP A 258 -2.41 -2.39 1.82
CA ASP A 258 -3.64 -1.94 2.49
C ASP A 258 -3.48 -0.55 3.12
N ARG A 259 -2.34 -0.33 3.80
CA ARG A 259 -2.01 0.99 4.37
C ARG A 259 -1.87 2.04 3.28
N GLN A 260 -1.26 1.68 2.15
CA GLN A 260 -1.14 2.57 1.00
C GLN A 260 -2.52 2.93 0.40
N ALA A 261 -3.40 1.95 0.23
CA ALA A 261 -4.73 2.15 -0.34
C ALA A 261 -5.56 3.16 0.48
N ALA A 262 -5.51 3.06 1.81
CA ALA A 262 -6.22 3.95 2.72
C ALA A 262 -5.86 5.44 2.53
N VAL A 263 -4.61 5.74 2.17
CA VAL A 263 -4.18 7.13 1.92
C VAL A 263 -4.44 7.56 0.49
N SER A 264 -4.29 6.64 -0.45
CA SER A 264 -4.45 6.95 -1.87
C SER A 264 -5.91 7.29 -2.21
N MET A 265 -6.89 6.74 -1.48
CA MET A 265 -8.32 7.04 -1.63
C MET A 265 -8.75 8.43 -1.13
N LEU A 266 -7.96 9.08 -0.29
CA LEU A 266 -8.23 10.47 0.11
C LEU A 266 -7.80 11.48 -0.95
N SER A 267 -7.04 11.05 -1.95
CA SER A 267 -6.52 11.93 -2.98
C SER A 267 -7.38 11.91 -4.23
N ALA A 268 -7.91 13.07 -4.61
CA ALA A 268 -8.52 13.30 -5.93
C ALA A 268 -7.50 13.21 -7.08
N TYR A 269 -6.21 12.99 -6.81
CA TYR A 269 -5.15 13.08 -7.81
C TYR A 269 -5.09 11.87 -8.75
N VAL A 270 -5.83 10.80 -8.47
CA VAL A 270 -6.00 9.68 -9.42
C VAL A 270 -7.01 10.01 -10.51
N ASP A 271 -7.76 11.12 -10.39
CA ASP A 271 -8.58 11.64 -11.49
C ASP A 271 -7.74 12.26 -12.62
N GLU A 272 -6.40 12.20 -12.57
CA GLU A 272 -5.56 12.54 -13.71
C GLU A 272 -5.42 11.33 -14.65
N PRO A 273 -6.06 11.34 -15.85
CA PRO A 273 -6.02 10.18 -16.76
C PRO A 273 -4.59 9.77 -17.15
N SER A 274 -3.66 10.73 -17.11
CA SER A 274 -2.24 10.52 -17.41
C SER A 274 -1.55 9.60 -16.39
N ALA A 275 -1.96 9.61 -15.12
CA ALA A 275 -1.34 8.79 -14.07
C ALA A 275 -1.73 7.32 -14.23
N THR A 276 -3.01 7.08 -14.43
CA THR A 276 -3.59 5.75 -14.65
C THR A 276 -3.03 5.10 -15.91
N GLU A 277 -2.86 5.88 -16.99
CA GLU A 277 -2.25 5.41 -18.24
C GLU A 277 -0.78 4.99 -18.06
N ARG A 278 0.03 5.78 -17.34
CA ARG A 278 1.43 5.43 -17.04
C ARG A 278 1.52 4.13 -16.23
N ILE A 279 0.69 3.96 -15.21
CA ILE A 279 0.70 2.76 -14.35
C ILE A 279 0.33 1.51 -15.15
N VAL A 280 -0.68 1.61 -16.01
CA VAL A 280 -1.05 0.51 -16.91
C VAL A 280 0.09 0.17 -17.88
N ALA A 281 0.80 1.17 -18.41
CA ALA A 281 1.96 0.94 -19.27
C ALA A 281 3.11 0.22 -18.52
N ASP A 282 3.39 0.62 -17.28
CA ASP A 282 4.38 -0.05 -16.42
C ASP A 282 3.99 -1.51 -16.14
N HIS A 283 2.73 -1.78 -15.79
CA HIS A 283 2.24 -3.13 -15.52
C HIS A 283 2.31 -4.02 -16.76
N ARG A 284 2.01 -3.48 -17.95
CA ARG A 284 2.25 -4.19 -19.21
C ARG A 284 3.74 -4.50 -19.40
N ALA A 285 4.63 -3.54 -19.20
CA ALA A 285 6.08 -3.77 -19.35
C ALA A 285 6.59 -4.85 -18.38
N LEU A 286 6.11 -4.83 -17.13
CA LEU A 286 6.40 -5.85 -16.13
C LEU A 286 5.89 -7.24 -16.54
N LEU A 287 4.66 -7.34 -17.06
CA LEU A 287 4.09 -8.57 -17.59
C LEU A 287 4.95 -9.12 -18.74
N GLU A 288 5.37 -8.28 -19.69
CA GLU A 288 6.21 -8.72 -20.81
C GLU A 288 7.57 -9.23 -20.33
N ALA A 289 8.23 -8.54 -19.39
CA ALA A 289 9.47 -9.02 -18.78
C ALA A 289 9.26 -10.35 -18.04
N PHE A 290 8.14 -10.49 -17.31
CA PHE A 290 7.77 -11.70 -16.60
C PHE A 290 7.54 -12.88 -17.56
N ARG A 291 6.85 -12.66 -18.68
CA ARG A 291 6.63 -13.65 -19.76
C ARG A 291 7.93 -14.08 -20.42
N ALA A 292 8.81 -13.12 -20.71
CA ALA A 292 10.12 -13.36 -21.29
C ALA A 292 11.08 -14.04 -20.31
N ARG A 293 10.69 -14.16 -19.03
CA ARG A 293 11.54 -14.60 -17.92
C ARG A 293 12.81 -13.76 -17.76
N ASP A 294 12.73 -12.48 -18.14
CA ASP A 294 13.81 -11.52 -18.00
C ASP A 294 13.82 -10.95 -16.59
N VAL A 295 14.53 -11.66 -15.70
CA VAL A 295 14.62 -11.30 -14.27
C VAL A 295 15.24 -9.93 -14.08
N GLU A 296 16.30 -9.58 -14.81
CA GLU A 296 16.99 -8.30 -14.61
C GLU A 296 16.13 -7.13 -15.07
N LEU A 297 15.49 -7.25 -16.24
CA LEU A 297 14.55 -6.23 -16.69
C LEU A 297 13.37 -6.08 -15.72
N ALA A 298 12.76 -7.18 -15.28
CA ALA A 298 11.65 -7.14 -14.35
C ALA A 298 12.03 -6.48 -13.00
N ARG A 299 13.26 -6.71 -12.50
CA ARG A 299 13.79 -6.06 -11.30
C ARG A 299 13.93 -4.55 -11.48
N VAL A 300 14.52 -4.10 -12.60
CA VAL A 300 14.66 -2.67 -12.89
C VAL A 300 13.29 -2.00 -13.01
N LEU A 301 12.36 -2.64 -13.73
CA LEU A 301 11.01 -2.10 -13.93
C LEU A 301 10.24 -2.00 -12.61
N VAL A 302 10.28 -3.03 -11.75
CA VAL A 302 9.50 -3.01 -10.49
C VAL A 302 10.07 -2.00 -9.50
N GLN A 303 11.39 -1.84 -9.44
CA GLN A 303 12.03 -0.81 -8.63
C GLN A 303 11.63 0.60 -9.07
N ARG A 304 11.68 0.87 -10.39
CA ARG A 304 11.25 2.16 -10.93
C ARG A 304 9.77 2.42 -10.59
N HIS A 305 8.92 1.44 -10.86
CA HIS A 305 7.48 1.55 -10.63
C HIS A 305 7.14 1.85 -9.15
N ILE A 306 7.80 1.17 -8.21
CA ILE A 306 7.63 1.42 -6.77
C ILE A 306 8.08 2.83 -6.39
N ARG A 307 9.25 3.28 -6.86
CA ARG A 307 9.76 4.63 -6.57
C ARG A 307 8.85 5.73 -7.14
N GLU A 308 8.34 5.56 -8.35
CA GLU A 308 7.38 6.50 -8.93
C GLU A 308 6.05 6.53 -8.16
N GLY A 309 5.61 5.38 -7.64
CA GLY A 309 4.49 5.29 -6.72
C GLY A 309 4.72 6.09 -5.43
N ARG A 310 5.94 6.01 -4.86
CA ARG A 310 6.32 6.76 -3.65
C ARG A 310 6.17 8.26 -3.87
N GLU A 311 6.78 8.77 -4.94
CA GLU A 311 6.73 10.19 -5.29
C GLU A 311 5.30 10.67 -5.56
N THR A 312 4.49 9.82 -6.18
CA THR A 312 3.07 10.12 -6.40
C THR A 312 2.33 10.26 -5.07
N LEU A 313 2.49 9.32 -4.15
CA LEU A 313 1.80 9.38 -2.85
C LEU A 313 2.29 10.54 -1.97
N ARG A 314 3.58 10.89 -2.02
CA ARG A 314 4.13 12.08 -1.34
C ARG A 314 3.47 13.36 -1.83
N ARG A 315 3.40 13.55 -3.17
CA ARG A 315 2.72 14.71 -3.77
C ARG A 315 1.25 14.78 -3.33
N GLN A 316 0.56 13.64 -3.32
CA GLN A 316 -0.82 13.55 -2.88
C GLN A 316 -0.99 13.98 -1.41
N LEU A 317 -0.14 13.49 -0.51
CA LEU A 317 -0.15 13.88 0.89
C LEU A 317 0.15 15.38 1.08
N GLY A 318 1.10 15.93 0.32
CA GLY A 318 1.41 17.35 0.31
C GLY A 318 0.21 18.23 -0.10
N SER A 319 -0.47 17.87 -1.19
CA SER A 319 -1.68 18.57 -1.67
C SER A 319 -2.83 18.51 -0.66
N MET A 320 -3.04 17.37 0.00
CA MET A 320 -4.08 17.24 1.04
C MET A 320 -3.82 18.15 2.25
N ARG A 321 -2.56 18.29 2.67
CA ARG A 321 -2.19 19.20 3.77
C ARG A 321 -2.46 20.66 3.43
N GLN A 322 -2.18 21.07 2.19
CA GLN A 322 -2.45 22.44 1.71
C GLN A 322 -3.96 22.71 1.66
N ALA A 323 -4.76 21.79 1.10
CA ALA A 323 -6.22 21.93 1.01
C ALA A 323 -6.97 21.82 2.36
N GLY A 324 -6.32 21.27 3.39
CA GLY A 324 -6.82 21.25 4.77
C GLY A 324 -6.46 22.50 5.56
N GLY A 325 -5.27 23.09 5.32
CA GLY A 325 -4.81 24.31 5.97
C GLY A 325 -5.63 25.55 5.60
N ASP A 326 -6.14 25.63 4.37
CA ASP A 326 -6.97 26.75 3.90
C ASP A 326 -8.40 26.78 4.47
N ARG A 327 -8.82 25.77 5.25
CA ARG A 327 -10.16 25.71 5.86
C ARG A 327 -10.21 26.13 7.33
N ASP A 328 -9.05 26.26 7.97
CA ASP A 328 -8.90 26.69 9.37
C ASP A 328 -8.31 28.11 9.48
N GLY A 329 -8.23 28.84 8.36
CA GLY A 329 -7.75 30.24 8.27
C GLY A 329 -8.88 31.27 8.16
#